data_AF-A0A7J8YED4-F1
#
_entry.id   AF-A0A7J8YED4-F1
#
_cell.length_a   1.000
_cell.length_b   1.000
_cell.length_c   1.000
_cell.angle_alpha   90.00
_cell.angle_beta   90.00
_cell.angle_gamma   90.00
#
_symmetry.space_group_name_H-M   'P 1'
#
loop_
_entity.id
_entity.type
_entity.pdbx_description
1 polymer ?
#
loop_
_entity_poly.entity_id
_entity_poly.type
_entity_poly.pdbx_seq_one_letter_code
_entity_poly.pdbx_strand_id
1 'polypeptide(L)' 'MEAIDNLLEMWQRDGLSKAEVAKNFSQCILYVTCEPCIMCAAALSFLGM' A
#
# COMPACT_ATOMS: atom_id res chain seq x y z
N MET A 1 0.75 12.19 3.03
CA MET A 1 1.72 11.11 2.74
C MET A 1 1.64 10.11 3.89
N GLU A 2 0.44 9.59 4.15
CA GLU A 2 0.12 8.82 5.37
C GLU A 2 -0.93 7.73 5.10
N ALA A 3 -1.53 7.69 3.90
CA ALA A 3 -2.66 6.81 3.62
C ALA A 3 -2.26 5.33 3.57
N ILE A 4 -1.08 5.05 3.00
CA ILE A 4 -0.53 3.69 2.91
C ILE A 4 -0.16 3.19 4.31
N ASP A 5 0.46 4.02 5.14
CA ASP A 5 0.87 3.65 6.49
C ASP A 5 -0.34 3.32 7.39
N ASN A 6 -1.40 4.13 7.31
CA ASN A 6 -2.66 3.85 8.02
C ASN A 6 -3.29 2.51 7.60
N LEU A 7 -3.31 2.20 6.30
CA LEU A 7 -3.80 0.91 5.79
C LEU A 7 -2.94 -0.26 6.28
N LEU A 8 -1.62 -0.10 6.26
CA LEU A 8 -0.69 -1.10 6.76
C LEU A 8 -0.87 -1.36 8.25
N GLU A 9 -1.03 -0.31 9.07
CA GLU A 9 -1.32 -0.46 10.49
C GLU A 9 -2.66 -1.18 10.74
N MET A 10 -3.70 -0.82 9.99
CA MET A 10 -5.00 -1.49 10.11
C MET A 10 -4.89 -2.98 9.80
N TRP A 11 -4.24 -3.36 8.70
CA TRP A 11 -4.09 -4.76 8.33
C TRP A 11 -3.13 -5.54 9.23
N GLN A 12 -2.13 -4.88 9.82
CA GLN A 12 -1.33 -5.49 10.88
C GLN A 12 -2.18 -5.80 12.12
N ARG A 13 -3.10 -4.90 12.50
CA ARG A 13 -4.04 -5.14 13.61
C ARG A 13 -5.03 -6.26 13.30
N ASP A 14 -5.44 -6.40 12.04
CA ASP A 14 -6.30 -7.48 11.57
C ASP A 14 -5.55 -8.83 11.45
N GLY A 15 -4.23 -8.84 11.67
CA GLY A 15 -3.41 -10.04 11.67
C GLY A 15 -3.05 -10.57 10.28
N LEU A 16 -3.18 -9.75 9.23
CA LEU A 16 -2.83 -10.17 7.87
C LEU A 16 -1.33 -10.44 7.76
N SER A 17 -1.00 -11.52 7.06
CA SER A 17 0.37 -11.80 6.65
C SER A 17 0.84 -10.81 5.57
N LYS A 18 2.15 -10.64 5.44
CA LYS A 18 2.74 -9.79 4.39
C LYS A 18 2.28 -10.17 2.97
N ALA A 19 2.05 -11.46 2.73
CA ALA A 19 1.59 -11.97 1.44
C ALA A 19 0.14 -11.56 1.14
N GLU A 20 -0.73 -11.56 2.16
CA GLU A 20 -2.12 -11.12 2.02
C GLU A 20 -2.21 -9.61 1.79
N VAL A 21 -1.41 -8.84 2.51
CA VAL A 21 -1.29 -7.38 2.31
C VAL A 21 -0.86 -7.06 0.87
N ALA A 22 0.20 -7.70 0.36
CA ALA A 22 0.66 -7.49 -1.01
C ALA A 22 -0.40 -7.92 -2.04
N LYS A 23 -1.10 -9.03 -1.79
CA LYS A 23 -2.20 -9.47 -2.64
C LYS A 23 -3.33 -8.45 -2.69
N ASN A 24 -3.74 -7.92 -1.54
CA ASN A 24 -4.80 -6.90 -1.47
C ASN A 24 -4.41 -5.65 -2.26
N PHE A 25 -3.17 -5.16 -2.07
CA PHE A 25 -2.66 -4.01 -2.82
C PHE A 25 -2.57 -4.27 -4.33
N SER A 26 -2.15 -5.47 -4.77
CA SER A 26 -2.08 -5.82 -6.19
C SER A 26 -3.44 -5.81 -6.91
N GLN A 27 -4.54 -5.88 -6.14
CA GLN A 27 -5.91 -5.81 -6.65
C GLN A 27 -6.51 -4.40 -6.55
N CYS A 28 -5.80 -3.44 -5.95
CA CYS A 28 -6.23 -2.06 -5.81
C CYS A 28 -5.90 -1.22 -7.05
N ILE A 29 -6.74 -0.22 -7.32
CA ILE A 29 -6.46 0.83 -8.29
C ILE A 29 -6.14 2.11 -7.51
N LEU A 30 -4.96 2.67 -7.74
CA LEU A 30 -4.52 3.89 -7.09
C LEU A 30 -5.11 5.12 -7.79
N TYR A 31 -5.95 5.88 -7.06
CA TYR A 31 -6.46 7.17 -7.51
C TYR A 31 -5.71 8.29 -6.79
N VAL A 32 -5.01 9.12 -7.55
CA VAL A 32 -4.21 10.24 -7.03
C VAL A 32 -4.42 11.48 -7.89
N THR A 33 -4.39 12.66 -7.27
CA THR A 33 -4.47 13.94 -7.98
C THR A 33 -3.12 14.38 -8.55
N CYS A 34 -2.02 13.85 -8.01
CA CYS A 34 -0.65 14.13 -8.41
C CYS A 34 0.12 12.82 -8.51
N GLU A 35 1.19 12.79 -9.31
CA GLU A 35 2.06 11.61 -9.37
C GLU A 35 2.68 11.28 -8.00
N PRO A 36 2.87 9.99 -7.66
CA PRO A 36 3.54 9.61 -6.43
C PRO A 36 4.99 10.10 -6.45
N CYS A 37 5.47 10.69 -5.35
CA CYS A 37 6.90 10.98 -5.23
C CYS A 37 7.72 9.67 -5.21
N ILE A 38 9.03 9.77 -5.40
CA ILE A 38 9.95 8.60 -5.45
C ILE A 38 9.77 7.67 -4.25
N MET A 39 9.57 8.22 -3.05
CA MET A 39 9.35 7.44 -1.84
C MET A 39 8.02 6.66 -1.88
N CYS A 40 6.92 7.32 -2.26
CA CYS A 40 5.62 6.67 -2.40
C CYS A 40 5.63 5.62 -3.52
N ALA A 41 6.21 5.96 -4.67
CA ALA A 41 6.34 5.03 -5.81
C ALA A 41 7.13 3.76 -5.42
N ALA A 42 8.24 3.91 -4.69
CA ALA A 42 9.01 2.78 -4.20
C ALA A 42 8.21 1.91 -3.21
N ALA A 43 7.46 2.54 -2.31
CA ALA A 43 6.62 1.81 -1.34
C ALA A 43 5.49 1.02 -2.05
N LEU A 44 4.82 1.65 -3.01
CA LEU A 44 3.77 1.01 -3.83
C LEU A 44 4.34 -0.17 -4.63
N SER A 45 5.52 0.01 -5.23
CA SER A 45 6.21 -1.05 -5.98
C SER A 45 6.59 -2.24 -5.10
N PHE A 46 7.04 -1.99 -3.86
CA PHE A 46 7.31 -3.05 -2.89
C PHE A 46 6.04 -3.83 -2.48
N LEU A 47 4.88 -3.16 -2.48
CA LEU A 47 3.58 -3.74 -2.17
C LEU A 47 2.89 -4.43 -3.36
N GLY A 48 3.49 -4.37 -4.55
CA GLY A 48 2.97 -5.04 -5.75
C GLY A 48 2.00 -4.21 -6.58
N MET A 49 2.13 -2.88 -6.56
CA MET A 49 1.44 -1.94 -7.46
C MET A 49 2.39 -1.27 -8.44
#